data_AF-A0A7J4KIG8-F1
#
_entry.id   AF-A0A7J4KIG8-F1
#
_cell.length_a   1.000
_cell.length_b   1.000
_cell.length_c   1.000
_cell.angle_alpha   90.00
_cell.angle_beta   90.00
_cell.angle_gamma   90.00
#
_symmetry.space_group_name_H-M   'P 1'
#
loop_
_entity.id
_entity.type
_entity.pdbx_description
1 polymer ?
#
loop_
_entity_poly.entity_id
_entity_poly.type
_entity_poly.pdbx_seq_one_letter_code
_entity_poly.pdbx_strand_id
1 'polypeptide(L)'
;MKPDHISVNIMVAISIQFLDEHQTLITKNTDGMTVSIEITRNGKDRLVFERIMQNGLCQATGDFELSKNQFIECTANIKDENHQYTQAFQGYAKLNWDTVNSSTNYGKVYNWYPKITVILNE
;
A
#
# COMPACT_ATOMS: atom_id res chain seq x y z
N MET A 1 -22.00 -1.29 -23.47
CA MET A 1 -20.73 -0.53 -23.41
C MET A 1 -20.43 -0.29 -21.95
N LYS A 2 -19.19 -0.54 -21.46
CA LYS A 2 -18.84 -0.19 -20.08
C LYS A 2 -18.72 1.34 -19.98
N PRO A 3 -19.10 1.96 -18.84
CA PRO A 3 -18.92 3.40 -18.66
C PRO A 3 -17.44 3.79 -18.75
N ASP A 4 -17.18 5.06 -19.02
CA ASP A 4 -15.83 5.63 -19.12
C ASP A 4 -15.21 6.00 -17.76
N HIS A 5 -15.99 5.81 -16.70
CA HIS A 5 -15.59 5.97 -15.30
C HIS A 5 -16.29 4.95 -14.40
N ILE A 6 -15.69 4.64 -13.24
CA ILE A 6 -16.30 3.87 -12.17
C ILE A 6 -15.90 4.36 -10.79
N SER A 7 -16.74 4.12 -9.80
CA SER A 7 -16.33 4.12 -8.40
C SER A 7 -15.62 2.80 -8.07
N VAL A 8 -14.46 2.89 -7.43
CA VAL A 8 -13.72 1.78 -6.84
C VAL A 8 -13.54 2.02 -5.36
N ASN A 9 -13.73 0.96 -4.58
CA ASN A 9 -13.32 0.93 -3.19
C ASN A 9 -11.96 0.23 -3.13
N ILE A 10 -10.95 0.91 -2.60
CA ILE A 10 -9.61 0.37 -2.40
C ILE A 10 -9.47 0.01 -0.92
N MET A 11 -9.16 -1.25 -0.62
CA MET A 11 -8.81 -1.71 0.72
C MET A 11 -7.36 -2.17 0.72
N VAL A 12 -6.55 -1.59 1.59
CA VAL A 12 -5.11 -1.86 1.68
C VAL A 12 -4.81 -2.47 3.03
N ALA A 13 -4.10 -3.59 3.03
CA ALA A 13 -3.52 -4.20 4.22
C ALA A 13 -1.99 -4.22 4.08
N ILE A 14 -1.29 -3.56 5.00
CA ILE A 14 0.17 -3.46 5.00
C ILE A 14 0.76 -4.47 5.98
N SER A 15 1.84 -5.11 5.55
CA SER A 15 2.74 -5.88 6.39
C SER A 15 4.17 -5.37 6.24
N ILE A 16 4.98 -5.59 7.27
CA ILE A 16 6.41 -5.27 7.26
C ILE A 16 7.18 -6.59 7.32
N GLN A 17 8.20 -6.73 6.48
CA GLN A 17 9.19 -7.80 6.60
C GLN A 17 10.56 -7.21 6.91
N PHE A 18 11.29 -7.88 7.80
CA PHE A 18 12.67 -7.56 8.11
C PHE A 18 13.59 -8.59 7.48
N LEU A 19 14.66 -8.11 6.85
CA LEU A 19 15.71 -8.93 6.28
C LEU A 19 17.06 -8.55 6.90
N ASP A 20 17.96 -9.52 7.00
CA ASP A 20 19.39 -9.25 7.24
C ASP A 20 20.06 -8.72 5.96
N GLU A 21 21.36 -8.39 6.05
CA GLU A 21 22.17 -7.97 4.90
C GLU A 21 22.33 -9.04 3.81
N HIS A 22 22.05 -10.31 4.13
CA HIS A 22 22.07 -11.45 3.20
C HIS A 22 20.68 -11.76 2.62
N GLN A 23 19.68 -10.90 2.86
CA GLN A 23 18.28 -11.06 2.44
C GLN A 23 17.55 -12.26 3.08
N THR A 24 18.01 -12.73 4.24
CA THR A 24 17.33 -13.74 5.05
C THR A 24 16.23 -13.10 5.88
N LEU A 25 15.07 -13.76 5.98
CA LEU A 25 13.96 -13.29 6.79
C LEU A 25 14.30 -13.31 8.28
N ILE A 26 14.20 -12.15 8.93
CA ILE A 26 14.29 -11.99 10.38
C ILE A 26 12.88 -11.86 10.95
N THR A 27 12.58 -12.65 11.99
CA THR A 27 11.34 -12.50 12.73
C THR A 27 11.49 -11.40 13.78
N LYS A 28 10.83 -10.25 13.57
CA LYS A 28 10.67 -9.18 14.56
C LYS A 28 9.21 -8.83 14.77
N ASN A 29 8.88 -8.44 15.99
CA ASN A 29 7.58 -7.85 16.28
C ASN A 29 7.47 -6.48 15.59
N THR A 30 6.37 -6.26 14.89
CA THR A 30 6.07 -4.99 14.20
C THR A 30 5.04 -4.16 14.93
N ASP A 31 4.43 -4.68 16.00
CA ASP A 31 3.38 -3.99 16.74
C ASP A 31 3.90 -2.68 17.36
N GLY A 32 3.09 -1.63 17.24
CA GLY A 32 3.47 -0.29 17.69
C GLY A 32 4.23 0.54 16.65
N MET A 33 4.71 -0.05 15.56
CA MET A 33 5.34 0.72 14.48
C MET A 33 4.31 1.57 13.74
N THR A 34 4.69 2.82 13.42
CA THR A 34 3.83 3.72 12.65
C THR A 34 4.12 3.59 11.15
N VAL A 35 3.07 3.35 10.38
CA VAL A 35 3.09 3.28 8.92
C VAL A 35 2.27 4.44 8.35
N SER A 36 2.86 5.15 7.39
CA SER A 36 2.18 6.10 6.54
C SER A 36 1.75 5.40 5.25
N ILE A 37 0.44 5.34 5.01
CA ILE A 37 -0.18 4.80 3.81
C ILE A 37 -0.72 5.97 2.99
N GLU A 38 -0.26 6.12 1.77
CA GLU A 38 -0.70 7.15 0.86
C GLU A 38 -1.35 6.51 -0.36
N ILE A 39 -2.59 6.92 -0.65
CA ILE A 39 -3.32 6.52 -1.85
C ILE A 39 -3.54 7.76 -2.70
N THR A 40 -3.06 7.72 -3.95
CA THR A 40 -3.22 8.84 -4.90
C THR A 40 -3.98 8.43 -6.15
N ARG A 41 -4.78 9.34 -6.70
CA ARG A 41 -5.31 9.24 -8.07
C ARG A 41 -4.54 10.17 -8.99
N ASN A 42 -3.94 9.62 -10.05
CA ASN A 42 -3.09 10.34 -11.00
C ASN A 42 -2.01 11.24 -10.34
N GLY A 43 -1.53 10.87 -9.16
CA GLY A 43 -0.58 11.67 -8.38
C GLY A 43 -1.09 13.01 -7.84
N LYS A 44 -2.41 13.29 -7.85
CA LYS A 44 -2.98 14.56 -7.40
C LYS A 44 -3.94 14.42 -6.22
N ASP A 45 -4.98 13.59 -6.37
CA ASP A 45 -5.97 13.42 -5.30
C ASP A 45 -5.42 12.43 -4.29
N ARG A 46 -5.03 12.94 -3.11
CA ARG A 46 -4.22 12.24 -2.13
C ARG A 46 -5.01 12.00 -0.84
N LEU A 47 -5.10 10.74 -0.43
CA LEU A 47 -5.51 10.35 0.92
C LEU A 47 -4.28 9.83 1.66
N VAL A 48 -4.01 10.38 2.84
CA VAL A 48 -2.90 9.94 3.70
C VAL A 48 -3.48 9.38 4.99
N PHE A 49 -3.04 8.19 5.35
CA PHE A 49 -3.42 7.50 6.57
C PHE A 49 -2.19 7.18 7.39
N GLU A 50 -2.18 7.63 8.63
CA GLU A 50 -1.20 7.18 9.61
C GLU A 50 -1.83 6.08 10.44
N ARG A 51 -1.15 4.93 10.51
CA ARG A 51 -1.65 3.74 11.18
C ARG A 51 -0.56 3.13 12.03
N ILE A 52 -0.98 2.59 13.17
CA ILE A 52 -0.12 1.81 14.04
C ILE A 52 -0.33 0.34 13.68
N MET A 53 0.76 -0.39 13.51
CA MET A 53 0.75 -1.84 13.30
C MET A 53 0.20 -2.56 14.53
N GLN A 54 -0.69 -3.52 14.31
CA GLN A 54 -1.29 -4.37 15.35
C GLN A 54 -1.41 -5.80 14.84
N ASN A 55 -0.93 -6.77 15.61
CA ASN A 55 -0.87 -8.18 15.21
C ASN A 55 -0.20 -8.39 13.84
N GLY A 56 0.87 -7.63 13.56
CA GLY A 56 1.60 -7.78 12.29
C GLY A 56 1.00 -7.09 11.07
N LEU A 57 -0.09 -6.33 11.21
CA LEU A 57 -0.74 -5.65 10.08
C LEU A 57 -1.34 -4.28 10.45
N CYS A 58 -1.52 -3.44 9.44
CA CYS A 58 -2.41 -2.28 9.54
C CYS A 58 -3.19 -2.08 8.23
N GLN A 59 -4.31 -1.35 8.29
CA GLN A 59 -5.22 -1.24 7.16
C GLN A 59 -5.68 0.20 6.91
N ALA A 60 -5.97 0.49 5.64
CA ALA A 60 -6.60 1.72 5.19
C ALA A 60 -7.56 1.43 4.03
N THR A 61 -8.63 2.23 3.94
CA THR A 61 -9.64 2.11 2.88
C THR A 61 -9.90 3.48 2.29
N GLY A 62 -10.15 3.55 0.99
CA GLY A 62 -10.55 4.78 0.31
C GLY A 62 -11.42 4.51 -0.91
N ASP A 63 -12.37 5.40 -1.15
CA ASP A 63 -13.24 5.38 -2.31
C ASP A 63 -12.76 6.39 -3.34
N PHE A 64 -12.63 5.96 -4.59
CA PHE A 64 -12.13 6.77 -5.68
C PHE A 64 -12.98 6.57 -6.93
N GLU A 65 -13.17 7.64 -7.69
CA GLU A 65 -13.62 7.50 -9.07
C GLU A 65 -12.40 7.32 -9.98
N LEU A 66 -12.42 6.28 -10.82
CA LEU A 66 -11.39 5.99 -11.80
C LEU A 66 -11.97 6.11 -13.21
N SER A 67 -11.39 6.96 -14.04
CA SER A 67 -11.76 7.12 -15.45
C SER A 67 -10.76 6.47 -16.40
N LYS A 68 -11.12 6.38 -17.68
CA LYS A 68 -10.21 5.95 -18.75
C LYS A 68 -8.90 6.75 -18.72
N ASN A 69 -7.77 6.06 -18.90
CA ASN A 69 -6.40 6.58 -18.83
C ASN A 69 -5.95 7.07 -17.44
N GLN A 70 -6.75 6.87 -16.40
CA GLN A 70 -6.36 7.19 -15.03
C GLN A 70 -5.76 5.97 -14.33
N PHE A 71 -5.09 6.24 -13.22
CA PHE A 71 -4.62 5.23 -12.28
C PHE A 71 -4.80 5.67 -10.83
N ILE A 72 -4.88 4.68 -9.94
CA ILE A 72 -4.77 4.85 -8.50
C ILE A 72 -3.53 4.10 -8.03
N GLU A 73 -2.73 4.73 -7.19
CA GLU A 73 -1.51 4.16 -6.62
C GLU A 73 -1.57 4.21 -5.10
N CYS A 74 -1.05 3.17 -4.46
CA CYS A 74 -0.78 3.14 -3.03
C CYS A 74 0.73 3.06 -2.82
N THR A 75 1.25 3.89 -1.93
CA THR A 75 2.59 3.75 -1.35
C THR A 75 2.46 3.61 0.16
N ALA A 76 3.29 2.77 0.77
CA ALA A 76 3.32 2.59 2.21
C ALA A 76 4.75 2.63 2.71
N ASN A 77 4.98 3.42 3.76
CA ASN A 77 6.29 3.65 4.34
C ASN A 77 6.22 3.55 5.86
N ILE A 78 7.26 3.00 6.49
CA ILE A 78 7.41 3.11 7.95
C ILE A 78 7.87 4.52 8.26
N LYS A 79 7.26 5.15 9.25
CA LYS A 79 7.81 6.35 9.86
C LYS A 79 8.89 5.94 10.86
N ASP A 80 10.14 6.01 10.42
CA ASP A 80 11.28 5.79 11.30
C ASP A 80 11.74 7.11 11.90
N GLU A 81 11.29 7.40 13.12
CA GLU A 81 11.74 8.59 13.86
C GLU A 81 13.11 8.38 14.52
N ASN A 82 13.57 7.13 14.63
CA ASN A 82 14.74 6.73 15.41
C ASN A 82 15.95 6.25 14.58
N HIS A 83 15.84 6.26 13.24
CA HIS A 83 16.89 5.88 12.29
C HIS A 83 17.47 4.47 12.53
N GLN A 84 16.64 3.49 12.89
CA GLN A 84 17.09 2.15 13.27
C GLN A 84 17.32 1.21 12.08
N TYR A 85 17.12 1.67 10.84
CA TYR A 85 17.18 0.84 9.64
C TYR A 85 18.23 1.33 8.66
N THR A 86 18.94 0.39 8.02
CA THR A 86 19.94 0.71 6.98
C THR A 86 19.26 1.09 5.67
N GLN A 87 18.17 0.39 5.35
CA GLN A 87 17.37 0.63 4.17
C GLN A 87 15.91 0.20 4.40
N ALA A 88 14.97 1.01 3.95
CA ALA A 88 13.56 0.66 3.91
C ALA A 88 13.02 0.85 2.49
N PHE A 89 12.41 -0.19 1.95
CA PHE A 89 11.73 -0.17 0.66
C PHE A 89 10.24 -0.04 0.88
N GLN A 90 9.65 0.96 0.23
CA GLN A 90 8.22 1.21 0.29
C GLN A 90 7.40 0.03 -0.24
N GLY A 91 6.27 -0.24 0.42
CA GLY A 91 5.23 -1.06 -0.16
C GLY A 91 4.54 -0.29 -1.29
N TYR A 92 4.21 -0.96 -2.39
CA TYR A 92 3.55 -0.34 -3.54
C TYR A 92 2.44 -1.21 -4.13
N ALA A 93 1.36 -0.58 -4.59
CA ALA A 93 0.33 -1.19 -5.42
C ALA A 93 -0.24 -0.16 -6.41
N LYS A 94 -0.68 -0.62 -7.58
CA LYS A 94 -1.28 0.23 -8.62
C LYS A 94 -2.48 -0.45 -9.26
N LEU A 95 -3.51 0.34 -9.53
CA LEU A 95 -4.63 -0.02 -10.38
C LEU A 95 -4.75 0.98 -11.50
N ASN A 96 -4.73 0.48 -12.73
CA ASN A 96 -4.97 1.26 -13.93
C ASN A 96 -6.33 0.91 -14.54
N TRP A 97 -6.83 1.77 -15.42
CA TRP A 97 -8.10 1.56 -16.11
C TRP A 97 -8.17 0.23 -16.87
N ASP A 98 -7.10 -0.22 -17.51
CA ASP A 98 -7.12 -1.44 -18.33
C ASP A 98 -7.32 -2.70 -17.47
N THR A 99 -6.72 -2.73 -16.26
CA THR A 99 -6.95 -3.78 -15.26
C THR A 99 -8.42 -3.79 -14.80
N VAL A 100 -9.02 -2.62 -14.61
CA VAL A 100 -10.44 -2.52 -14.24
C VAL A 100 -11.34 -2.96 -15.39
N ASN A 101 -11.09 -2.45 -16.59
CA ASN A 101 -11.91 -2.67 -17.76
C ASN A 101 -11.89 -4.14 -18.22
N SER A 102 -10.78 -4.84 -18.03
CA SER A 102 -10.67 -6.29 -18.28
C SER A 102 -11.20 -7.17 -17.15
N SER A 103 -11.43 -6.61 -15.95
CA SER A 103 -11.92 -7.37 -14.79
C SER A 103 -13.37 -7.81 -14.96
N THR A 104 -13.64 -9.05 -14.53
CA THR A 104 -14.99 -9.61 -14.33
C THR A 104 -15.71 -8.98 -13.13
N ASN A 105 -14.95 -8.33 -12.23
CA ASN A 105 -15.40 -7.73 -10.98
C ASN A 105 -15.44 -6.19 -11.05
N TYR A 106 -15.90 -5.65 -12.19
CA TYR A 106 -16.04 -4.22 -12.44
C TYR A 106 -16.89 -3.52 -11.36
N GLY A 107 -16.36 -2.46 -10.75
CA GLY A 107 -17.06 -1.70 -9.69
C GLY A 107 -17.08 -2.37 -8.31
N LYS A 108 -16.23 -3.38 -8.04
CA LYS A 108 -16.10 -4.02 -6.72
C LYS A 108 -14.91 -3.45 -5.92
N VAL A 109 -14.74 -3.98 -4.71
CA VAL A 109 -13.59 -3.72 -3.83
C VAL A 109 -12.31 -4.31 -4.42
N TYR A 110 -11.24 -3.52 -4.44
CA TYR A 110 -9.90 -3.94 -4.83
C TYR A 110 -9.05 -4.03 -3.57
N ASN A 111 -8.65 -5.26 -3.22
CA ASN A 111 -7.82 -5.55 -2.05
C ASN A 111 -6.34 -5.55 -2.45
N TRP A 112 -5.53 -4.72 -1.80
CA TRP A 112 -4.07 -4.69 -1.99
C TRP A 112 -3.35 -5.10 -0.72
N TYR A 113 -2.21 -5.78 -0.92
CA TYR A 113 -1.33 -6.23 0.17
C TYR A 113 0.11 -5.72 -0.03
N PRO A 114 0.34 -4.38 -0.10
CA PRO A 114 1.68 -3.85 -0.21
C PRO A 114 2.53 -4.29 0.99
N LYS A 115 3.76 -4.70 0.71
CA LYS A 115 4.71 -5.13 1.74
C LYS A 115 5.86 -4.15 1.82
N ILE A 116 6.12 -3.64 3.02
CA ILE A 116 7.31 -2.83 3.31
C ILE A 116 8.44 -3.78 3.65
N THR A 117 9.61 -3.58 3.03
CA THR A 117 10.81 -4.39 3.31
C THR A 117 11.85 -3.53 4.00
N VAL A 118 12.37 -4.01 5.12
CA VAL A 118 13.38 -3.30 5.90
C VAL A 118 14.63 -4.18 5.99
N ILE A 119 15.79 -3.62 5.66
CA ILE A 119 17.10 -4.26 5.85
C ILE A 119 17.72 -3.69 7.12
N LEU A 120 18.13 -4.61 8.01
CA LEU A 120 18.79 -4.30 9.27
C LEU A 120 20.31 -4.49 9.13
N ASN A 121 21.08 -3.62 9.78
CA ASN A 121 22.49 -3.90 10.09
C ASN A 121 22.47 -4.76 11.36
N GLU A 122 22.86 -6.02 11.24
CA GLU A 122 23.18 -6.85 12.40
C GLU A 122 24.68 -7.09 12.48
#